data_AF-A0A3M1STK1-F1
#
_entry.id   AF-A0A3M1STK1-F1
#
_cell.length_a   1.000
_cell.length_b   1.000
_cell.length_c   1.000
_cell.angle_alpha   90.00
_cell.angle_beta   90.00
_cell.angle_gamma   90.00
#
_symmetry.space_group_name_H-M   'P 1'
#
loop_
_entity.id
_entity.type
_entity.pdbx_description
1 polymer ?
#
loop_
_entity_poly.entity_id
_entity_poly.type
_entity_poly.pdbx_seq_one_letter_code
_entity_poly.pdbx_strand_id
1 'polypeptide(L)' 'MLLQELKEEAVKLSPRDRLALVSAIIASLQNTPIAKSERSGAIQRMRGLLKTEKPAPTDREVAVMLEERRVEKDLQ' A
#
# COMPACT_ATOMS: atom_id res chain seq x y z
N MET A 1 27.68 6.29 6.86
CA MET A 1 26.95 7.23 7.74
C MET A 1 25.88 6.47 8.49
N LEU A 2 25.81 6.67 9.80
CA LEU A 2 24.67 6.25 10.61
C LEU A 2 23.44 7.11 10.24
N LEU A 3 22.24 6.55 10.33
CA LEU A 3 21.00 7.26 10.02
C LEU A 3 20.84 8.55 10.87
N GLN A 4 21.39 8.55 12.07
CA GLN A 4 21.37 9.67 12.99
C GLN A 4 22.22 10.84 12.49
N GLU A 5 23.43 10.57 12.01
CA GLU A 5 24.32 11.57 11.40
C GLU A 5 23.64 12.23 10.17
N LEU A 6 22.95 11.43 9.35
CA LEU A 6 22.27 11.93 8.15
C LEU A 6 21.08 12.85 8.49
N LYS A 7 20.39 12.58 9.61
CA LYS A 7 19.32 13.45 10.13
C LYS A 7 19.90 14.78 10.63
N GLU A 8 21.02 14.74 11.34
CA GLU A 8 21.69 15.95 11.84
C GLU A 8 22.16 16.84 10.69
N GLU A 9 22.76 16.26 9.65
CA GLU A 9 23.16 17.00 8.46
C GLU A 9 21.96 17.57 7.67
N ALA A 10 20.86 16.80 7.56
CA ALA A 10 19.66 17.27 6.87
C ALA A 10 19.00 18.48 7.57
N VAL A 11 19.10 18.58 8.90
CA VAL A 11 18.54 19.72 9.65
C VAL A 11 19.35 21.00 9.45
N LYS A 12 20.67 20.89 9.20
CA LYS A 12 21.57 22.02 8.92
C LYS A 12 21.28 22.69 7.56
N LEU A 13 20.58 22.01 6.65
CA LEU A 13 20.19 22.55 5.35
C LEU A 13 19.18 23.70 5.48
N SER A 14 19.17 24.58 4.48
CA SER A 14 18.13 25.62 4.35
C SER A 14 16.74 24.99 4.20
N PRO A 15 15.64 25.69 4.57
CA PRO A 15 14.29 25.17 4.38
C PRO A 15 14.01 24.71 2.94
N ARG A 16 14.54 25.43 1.94
CA ARG A 16 14.39 25.10 0.52
C ARG A 16 15.11 23.79 0.17
N ASP A 17 16.33 23.63 0.63
CA ASP A 17 17.14 22.44 0.34
C ASP A 17 16.61 21.20 1.07
N ARG A 18 16.04 21.38 2.27
CA ARG A 18 15.31 20.29 2.96
C ARG A 18 14.13 19.80 2.15
N LEU A 19 13.33 20.70 1.58
CA LEU A 19 12.19 20.32 0.73
C LEU A 19 12.65 19.64 -0.57
N ALA A 20 13.75 20.12 -1.16
CA ALA A 20 14.34 19.47 -2.33
C ALA A 20 14.83 18.05 -2.01
N LEU A 21 15.50 17.86 -0.87
CA LEU A 21 15.95 16.56 -0.38
C LEU A 21 14.77 15.61 -0.12
N VAL A 22 13.71 16.08 0.53
CA VAL A 22 12.48 15.29 0.76
C VAL A 22 11.88 14.86 -0.58
N SER A 23 11.80 15.77 -1.55
CA SER A 23 11.25 15.47 -2.87
C SER A 23 12.08 14.40 -3.60
N ALA A 24 13.41 14.49 -3.53
CA ALA A 24 14.31 13.50 -4.11
C ALA A 24 14.19 12.11 -3.46
N ILE A 25 14.04 12.07 -2.13
CA ILE A 25 13.81 10.81 -1.39
C ILE A 25 12.46 10.20 -1.79
N ILE A 26 11.39 10.99 -1.85
CA ILE A 26 10.08 10.48 -2.28
C ILE A 26 10.16 9.92 -3.71
N ALA A 27 10.81 10.63 -4.64
CA ALA A 27 10.98 10.18 -6.01
C ALA A 27 11.80 8.88 -6.12
N SER A 28 12.82 8.69 -5.28
CA SER A 28 13.60 7.44 -5.27
C SER A 28 12.77 6.26 -4.73
N LEU A 29 11.91 6.50 -3.74
CA LEU A 29 11.01 5.50 -3.18
C LEU A 29 9.88 5.11 -4.14
N GLN A 30 9.41 6.03 -4.98
CA GLN A 30 8.39 5.73 -6.01
C GLN A 30 8.89 4.71 -7.05
N ASN A 31 10.19 4.70 -7.34
CA ASN A 31 10.81 3.71 -8.23
C ASN A 31 11.17 2.40 -7.51
N THR A 32 10.98 2.34 -6.18
CA THR A 32 11.16 1.11 -5.44
C THR A 32 9.92 0.26 -5.69
N PRO A 33 10.04 -0.94 -6.27
CA PRO A 33 8.88 -1.78 -6.50
C PRO A 33 8.25 -2.08 -5.15
N ILE A 34 7.05 -1.53 -4.91
CA ILE A 34 6.19 -1.97 -3.80
C ILE A 34 6.19 -3.49 -3.87
N ALA A 35 6.65 -4.14 -2.80
CA ALA A 35 6.73 -5.59 -2.76
C ALA A 35 5.36 -6.12 -3.21
N LYS A 36 5.32 -6.94 -4.27
CA LYS A 36 4.07 -7.43 -4.87
C LYS A 36 3.11 -7.98 -3.80
N SER A 37 3.63 -8.48 -2.68
CA SER A 37 2.87 -8.93 -1.50
C SER A 37 1.99 -7.84 -0.88
N GLU A 38 2.49 -6.63 -0.68
CA GLU A 38 1.71 -5.53 -0.06
C GLU A 38 0.58 -5.06 -0.96
N ARG A 39 0.85 -5.00 -2.27
CA ARG A 39 -0.17 -4.69 -3.28
C ARG A 39 -1.24 -5.77 -3.35
N SER A 40 -0.84 -7.05 -3.35
CA SER A 40 -1.79 -8.17 -3.35
C SER A 40 -2.66 -8.18 -2.10
N GLY A 41 -2.09 -7.92 -0.92
CA GLY A 41 -2.85 -7.81 0.33
C GLY A 41 -3.83 -6.64 0.32
N ALA A 42 -3.42 -5.48 -0.19
CA ALA A 42 -4.30 -4.33 -0.35
C ALA A 42 -5.46 -4.60 -1.33
N ILE A 43 -5.16 -5.20 -2.49
CA ILE A 43 -6.18 -5.61 -3.48
C ILE A 43 -7.15 -6.62 -2.86
N GLN A 44 -6.66 -7.57 -2.07
CA GLN A 44 -7.50 -8.56 -1.39
C GLN A 44 -8.45 -7.92 -0.38
N ARG A 45 -8.01 -6.89 0.37
CA ARG A 45 -8.89 -6.12 1.28
C ARG A 45 -9.94 -5.28 0.54
N MET A 46 -9.65 -4.89 -0.70
CA MET A 46 -10.58 -4.13 -1.55
C MET A 46 -11.44 -5.02 -2.47
N ARG A 47 -11.45 -6.34 -2.24
CA ARG A 47 -12.28 -7.30 -2.98
C ARG A 47 -13.75 -6.90 -2.89
N GLY A 48 -14.42 -6.79 -4.04
CA GLY A 48 -15.81 -6.33 -4.16
C GLY A 48 -16.01 -4.81 -4.23
N LEU A 49 -14.96 -4.01 -4.01
CA LEU A 49 -15.00 -2.54 -4.14
C LEU A 49 -14.32 -2.04 -5.42
N LEU A 50 -13.35 -2.79 -5.93
CA LEU A 50 -12.60 -2.42 -7.13
C LEU A 50 -13.38 -2.73 -8.40
N LYS A 51 -13.29 -1.84 -9.38
CA LYS A 51 -13.73 -2.13 -10.74
C LYS A 51 -12.87 -3.26 -11.32
N THR A 52 -13.50 -4.24 -11.92
CA THR A 52 -12.84 -5.36 -12.60
C THR A 52 -13.43 -5.53 -13.98
N GLU A 53 -12.62 -6.00 -14.94
CA GLU A 53 -13.09 -6.43 -16.27
C GLU A 53 -13.98 -7.68 -16.23
N LYS A 54 -14.04 -8.35 -15.06
CA LYS A 54 -14.91 -9.50 -14.85
C LYS A 54 -16.36 -9.05 -14.71
N PRO A 55 -17.32 -9.85 -15.21
CA PRO A 55 -18.73 -9.57 -15.01
C PRO A 55 -19.08 -9.53 -13.51
N ALA A 56 -20.18 -8.85 -13.18
CA ALA A 56 -20.72 -8.86 -11.83
C ALA A 56 -21.01 -10.32 -11.40
N PRO A 57 -20.71 -10.68 -10.14
CA PRO A 57 -20.97 -12.02 -9.64
C PRO A 57 -22.48 -12.31 -9.62
N THR A 58 -22.83 -13.57 -9.83
CA THR A 58 -24.19 -14.08 -9.71
C THR A 58 -24.59 -14.21 -8.24
N ASP A 59 -25.90 -14.23 -7.95
CA ASP A 59 -26.41 -14.38 -6.56
C ASP A 59 -25.86 -15.63 -5.85
N ARG A 60 -25.66 -16.73 -6.59
CA ARG A 60 -25.07 -17.96 -6.06
C ARG A 60 -23.61 -17.77 -5.66
N GLU A 61 -22.83 -17.08 -6.49
CA GLU A 61 -21.43 -16.77 -6.18
C GLU A 61 -21.32 -15.80 -5.01
N VAL A 62 -22.24 -14.83 -4.90
CA VAL A 62 -22.31 -13.91 -3.76
C VAL A 62 -22.59 -14.67 -2.46
N ALA A 63 -23.50 -15.66 -2.48
CA ALA A 63 -23.78 -16.48 -1.30
C ALA A 63 -22.53 -17.22 -0.80
N VAL A 64 -21.73 -17.78 -1.72
CA VAL A 64 -20.45 -18.44 -1.38
C VAL A 64 -19.45 -17.44 -0.80
N MET A 65 -19.29 -16.26 -1.43
CA MET A 65 -18.38 -15.21 -0.94
C MET A 65 -18.74 -14.72 0.48
N LEU A 66 -20.03 -14.65 0.80
CA LEU A 66 -20.49 -14.26 2.13
C LEU A 66 -20.23 -15.34 3.17
N GLU A 67 -20.36 -16.61 2.81
CA GLU A 67 -20.07 -17.74 3.71
C GLU A 67 -18.58 -17.84 4.01
N GLU A 68 -17.72 -17.76 2.98
CA GLU A 68 -16.26 -17.72 3.15
C GLU A 68 -15.84 -16.58 4.09
N ARG A 69 -16.41 -15.39 3.92
CA ARG A 69 -16.16 -14.23 4.80
C ARG A 69 -16.64 -14.42 6.23
N ARG A 70 -17.71 -15.19 6.47
CA ARG A 70 -18.18 -15.50 7.82
C ARG A 70 -17.20 -16.43 8.52
N VAL A 71 -16.75 -17.47 7.85
CA VAL A 71 -15.75 -18.41 8.38
C VAL A 71 -14.43 -17.69 8.67
N GLU A 72 -13.94 -16.84 7.76
CA GLU A 72 -12.74 -16.03 7.98
C GLU A 72 -12.86 -15.12 9.20
N LYS A 73 -14.04 -14.52 9.41
CA LYS A 73 -14.30 -13.66 10.58
C LYS A 73 -14.29 -14.44 11.88
N ASP A 74 -14.84 -15.65 11.90
CA ASP A 74 -14.91 -16.47 13.11
C ASP A 74 -13.54 -17.08 13.48
N LEU A 75 -12.59 -17.12 12.53
CA LEU A 75 -11.22 -17.61 12.72
C LEU A 75 -10.20 -16.53 13.12
N GLN A 76 -10.58 -15.25 13.12
CA GLN A 76 -9.76 -14.09 13.48
C GLN A 76 -10.05 -13.60 14.90
#